data_AF-A0AAD1TY25-F1
#
_entry.id   AF-A0AAD1TY25-F1
#
_cell.length_a   1.000
_cell.length_b   1.000
_cell.length_c   1.000
_cell.angle_alpha   90.00
_cell.angle_beta   90.00
_cell.angle_gamma   90.00
#
_symmetry.space_group_name_H-M   'P 1'
#
loop_
_entity.id
_entity.type
_entity.pdbx_description
1 polymer ?
#
loop_
_entity_poly.entity_id
_entity_poly.type
_entity_poly.pdbx_seq_one_letter_code
_entity_poly.pdbx_strand_id
1 'polypeptide(L)'
;MNTIMLNSRAELTKATINLFGLFSQYIPEVVADYMAEYVFCYRHKGFAIREIENGQGYFLPLHMERISMITPMERQLHDVSPDVLGILVTLHCYSICIQSDLQDLSENARIYALEQIEIIKKKRKLLMDHALKTLSPDDIVMLLK
;
A
#
# COMPACT_ATOMS: atom_id res chain seq x y z
N MET A 1 -14.07 11.32 0.85
CA MET A 1 -13.11 10.35 1.40
C MET A 1 -12.84 10.69 2.85
N ASN A 2 -12.84 9.71 3.73
CA ASN A 2 -12.57 9.88 5.15
C ASN A 2 -11.07 9.68 5.44
N THR A 3 -10.50 10.43 6.36
CA THR A 3 -9.09 10.26 6.79
C THR A 3 -9.06 9.97 8.29
N ILE A 4 -8.52 8.82 8.65
CA ILE A 4 -8.39 8.34 10.03
C ILE A 4 -6.94 8.55 10.46
N MET A 5 -6.71 9.49 11.37
CA MET A 5 -5.40 9.75 11.94
C MET A 5 -4.98 8.61 12.87
N LEU A 6 -3.73 8.16 12.75
CA LEU A 6 -3.15 7.14 13.61
C LEU A 6 -2.20 7.81 14.60
N ASN A 7 -2.60 7.89 15.87
CA ASN A 7 -1.92 8.64 16.92
C ASN A 7 -1.10 7.75 17.86
N SER A 8 -1.12 6.43 17.66
CA SER A 8 -0.35 5.48 18.46
C SER A 8 0.14 4.28 17.64
N ARG A 9 1.15 3.60 18.17
CA ARG A 9 1.63 2.32 17.60
C ARG A 9 0.53 1.27 17.56
N ALA A 10 -0.33 1.22 18.59
CA ALA A 10 -1.44 0.26 18.64
C ALA A 10 -2.47 0.49 17.53
N GLU A 11 -2.80 1.77 17.25
CA GLU A 11 -3.68 2.14 16.14
C GLU A 11 -3.06 1.78 14.79
N LEU A 12 -1.76 2.05 14.60
CA LEU A 12 -1.05 1.66 13.38
C LEU A 12 -1.03 0.14 13.18
N THR A 13 -0.74 -0.62 14.23
CA THR A 13 -0.79 -2.09 14.18
C THR A 13 -2.19 -2.58 13.79
N LYS A 14 -3.23 -2.06 14.45
CA LYS A 14 -4.63 -2.44 14.15
C LYS A 14 -5.01 -2.09 12.72
N ALA A 15 -4.65 -0.91 12.24
CA ALA A 15 -4.89 -0.48 10.86
C ALA A 15 -4.18 -1.40 9.85
N THR A 16 -2.93 -1.76 10.13
CA THR A 16 -2.14 -2.68 9.28
C THR A 16 -2.78 -4.07 9.24
N ILE A 17 -3.24 -4.59 10.38
CA ILE A 17 -4.00 -5.86 10.45
C ILE A 17 -5.30 -5.77 9.63
N ASN A 18 -6.05 -4.67 9.74
CA ASN A 18 -7.29 -4.51 9.00
C ASN A 18 -7.07 -4.48 7.48
N LEU A 19 -5.97 -3.90 7.03
CA LEU A 19 -5.63 -3.84 5.61
C LEU A 19 -5.14 -5.19 5.08
N PHE A 20 -4.20 -5.82 5.79
CA PHE A 20 -3.41 -6.94 5.24
C PHE A 20 -3.66 -8.30 5.91
N GLY A 21 -4.52 -8.36 6.94
CA GLY A 21 -4.85 -9.61 7.62
C GLY A 21 -3.61 -10.31 8.19
N LEU A 22 -3.46 -11.60 7.89
CA LEU A 22 -2.34 -12.40 8.40
C LEU A 22 -0.96 -11.87 7.96
N PHE A 23 -0.90 -11.13 6.86
CA PHE A 23 0.37 -10.65 6.29
C PHE A 23 0.89 -9.40 6.99
N SER A 24 0.10 -8.80 7.87
CA SER A 24 0.38 -7.52 8.55
C SER A 24 1.75 -7.43 9.21
N GLN A 25 2.28 -8.54 9.73
CA GLN A 25 3.60 -8.58 10.37
C GLN A 25 4.78 -8.30 9.43
N TYR A 26 4.62 -8.58 8.13
CA TYR A 26 5.68 -8.39 7.12
C TYR A 26 5.60 -7.02 6.42
N ILE A 27 4.46 -6.34 6.55
CA ILE A 27 4.19 -5.07 5.86
C ILE A 27 5.20 -3.98 6.19
N PRO A 28 5.68 -3.80 7.45
CA PRO A 28 6.67 -2.76 7.73
C PRO A 28 7.96 -2.90 6.91
N GLU A 29 8.43 -4.13 6.68
CA GLU A 29 9.62 -4.42 5.88
C GLU A 29 9.36 -4.15 4.40
N VAL A 30 8.24 -4.65 3.86
CA VAL A 30 7.84 -4.40 2.47
C VAL A 30 7.71 -2.89 2.17
N VAL A 31 7.16 -2.12 3.12
CA VAL A 31 7.08 -0.67 3.00
C VAL A 31 8.48 -0.05 3.04
N ALA A 32 9.36 -0.48 3.95
CA ALA A 32 10.72 0.04 4.04
C ALA A 32 11.51 -0.19 2.74
N ASP A 33 11.43 -1.39 2.17
CA ASP A 33 12.08 -1.75 0.90
C ASP A 33 11.55 -0.90 -0.25
N TYR A 34 10.23 -0.76 -0.36
CA TYR A 34 9.62 0.09 -1.38
C TYR A 34 10.09 1.55 -1.26
N MET A 35 10.12 2.09 -0.04
CA MET A 35 10.54 3.47 0.19
C MET A 35 12.02 3.66 -0.16
N ALA A 36 12.88 2.68 0.16
CA ALA A 36 14.30 2.73 -0.16
C ALA A 36 14.58 2.65 -1.66
N GLU A 37 13.78 1.87 -2.40
CA GLU A 37 13.97 1.66 -3.83
C GLU A 37 13.45 2.82 -4.68
N TYR A 38 12.28 3.38 -4.31
CA TYR A 38 11.54 4.30 -5.19
C TYR A 38 11.43 5.73 -4.67
N VAL A 39 11.63 6.02 -3.38
CA VAL A 39 11.25 7.30 -2.79
C VAL A 39 12.47 8.14 -2.39
N PHE A 40 12.49 9.39 -2.83
CA PHE A 40 13.53 10.38 -2.51
C PHE A 40 12.94 11.54 -1.70
N CYS A 41 13.79 12.16 -0.89
CA CYS A 41 13.46 13.39 -0.14
C CYS A 41 12.21 13.28 0.78
N TYR A 42 11.80 12.07 1.16
CA TYR A 42 10.70 11.89 2.11
C TYR A 42 11.19 12.00 3.56
N ARG A 43 10.64 12.97 4.30
CA ARG A 43 10.78 13.04 5.76
C ARG A 43 9.51 12.52 6.41
N HIS A 44 9.63 11.38 7.07
CA HIS A 44 8.54 10.76 7.81
C HIS A 44 7.97 11.70 8.87
N LYS A 45 6.67 11.99 8.82
CA LYS A 45 5.93 12.73 9.87
C LYS A 45 4.74 11.94 10.44
N GLY A 46 4.60 10.67 10.09
CA GLY A 46 3.50 9.80 10.50
C GLY A 46 2.70 9.22 9.33
N PHE A 47 1.69 8.42 9.68
CA PHE A 47 0.77 7.80 8.73
C PHE A 47 -0.68 7.99 9.20
N ALA A 48 -1.59 8.06 8.24
CA ALA A 48 -3.03 7.95 8.43
C ALA A 48 -3.57 6.81 7.54
N ILE A 49 -4.84 6.45 7.73
CA ILE A 49 -5.60 5.66 6.75
C ILE A 49 -6.56 6.58 6.02
N ARG A 50 -6.60 6.48 4.70
CA ARG A 50 -7.63 7.13 3.89
C ARG A 50 -8.57 6.09 3.32
N GLU A 51 -9.86 6.33 3.45
CA GLU A 51 -10.91 5.43 2.98
C GLU A 51 -11.47 5.91 1.64
N ILE A 52 -11.54 4.99 0.67
CA ILE A 52 -12.32 5.17 -0.56
C ILE A 52 -13.82 5.01 -0.25
N GLU A 53 -14.69 5.30 -1.21
CA GLU A 53 -16.15 5.39 -1.00
C GLU A 53 -16.81 4.14 -0.39
N ASN A 54 -16.24 2.96 -0.59
CA ASN A 54 -16.75 1.70 -0.03
C ASN A 54 -16.23 1.38 1.39
N GLY A 55 -15.52 2.31 2.03
CA GLY A 55 -14.91 2.13 3.35
C GLY A 55 -13.58 1.37 3.34
N GLN A 56 -13.07 0.96 2.17
CA GLN A 56 -11.75 0.35 2.09
C GLN A 56 -10.65 1.39 2.29
N GLY A 57 -9.80 1.15 3.27
CA GLY A 57 -8.63 1.97 3.57
C GLY A 57 -7.43 1.72 2.64
N TYR A 58 -6.55 2.72 2.55
CA TYR A 58 -5.17 2.59 2.12
C TYR A 58 -4.27 3.50 2.99
N PHE A 59 -2.96 3.22 3.01
CA PHE A 59 -2.01 4.04 3.76
C PHE A 59 -1.96 5.47 3.20
N LEU A 60 -1.91 6.47 4.07
CA LEU A 60 -1.69 7.86 3.72
C LEU A 60 -0.48 8.40 4.48
N PRO A 61 0.68 8.59 3.82
CA PRO A 61 1.80 9.32 4.38
C PRO A 61 1.39 10.73 4.80
N LEU A 62 1.64 11.10 6.06
CA LEU A 62 1.42 12.47 6.52
C LEU A 62 2.59 13.32 6.06
N HIS A 63 2.47 13.92 4.89
CA HIS A 63 3.47 14.82 4.32
C HIS A 63 2.76 15.97 3.62
N MET A 64 3.32 17.18 3.68
CA MET A 64 2.67 18.38 3.12
C MET A 64 3.15 18.70 1.69
N GLU A 65 4.36 18.26 1.35
CA GLU A 65 5.00 18.56 0.07
C GLU A 65 4.80 17.41 -0.92
N ARG A 66 5.12 17.66 -2.20
CA ARG A 66 5.24 16.57 -3.18
C ARG A 66 6.45 15.71 -2.82
N ILE A 67 6.38 14.44 -3.19
CA ILE A 67 7.38 13.43 -2.88
C ILE A 67 8.00 13.00 -4.19
N SER A 68 9.30 13.20 -4.35
CA SER A 68 10.02 12.75 -5.54
C SER A 68 10.18 11.23 -5.53
N MET A 69 9.78 10.59 -6.62
CA MET A 69 9.89 9.15 -6.79
C MET A 69 10.62 8.81 -8.10
N ILE A 70 11.16 7.60 -8.19
CA ILE A 70 11.68 7.05 -9.44
C ILE A 70 10.59 6.23 -10.13
N THR A 71 10.31 6.54 -11.41
CA THR A 71 9.38 5.76 -12.22
C THR A 71 9.89 4.33 -12.41
N PRO A 72 9.05 3.28 -12.29
CA PRO A 72 9.55 1.91 -12.31
C PRO A 72 10.18 1.48 -13.64
N MET A 73 9.62 1.93 -14.78
CA MET A 73 10.12 1.54 -16.11
C MET A 73 11.28 2.42 -16.60
N GLU A 74 11.10 3.73 -16.61
CA GLU A 74 12.05 4.66 -17.25
C GLU A 74 13.12 5.18 -16.30
N ARG A 75 13.00 4.87 -14.99
CA ARG A 75 13.93 5.29 -13.94
C ARG A 75 14.11 6.82 -13.89
N GLN A 76 13.05 7.56 -14.21
CA GLN A 76 13.03 9.03 -14.18
C GLN A 76 12.48 9.55 -12.86
N LEU A 77 12.87 10.77 -12.48
CA LEU A 77 12.27 11.44 -11.33
C LEU A 77 10.87 11.94 -11.68
N HIS A 78 9.90 11.58 -10.85
CA HIS A 78 8.51 11.99 -10.93
C HIS A 78 8.01 12.39 -9.55
N ASP A 79 7.57 13.62 -9.40
CA ASP A 79 7.05 14.13 -8.13
C ASP A 79 5.59 13.73 -7.98
N VAL A 80 5.22 13.08 -6.89
CA VAL A 80 3.84 12.66 -6.62
C VAL A 80 3.27 13.33 -5.37
N SER A 81 1.94 13.32 -5.24
CA SER A 81 1.31 13.69 -3.97
C SER A 81 1.46 12.57 -2.92
N PRO A 82 1.36 12.88 -1.62
CA PRO A 82 1.32 11.86 -0.57
C PRO A 82 0.21 10.83 -0.75
N ASP A 83 -0.93 11.25 -1.33
CA ASP A 83 -2.05 10.37 -1.62
C ASP A 83 -1.70 9.32 -2.70
N VAL A 84 -1.04 9.77 -3.77
CA VAL A 84 -0.52 8.90 -4.84
C VAL A 84 0.46 7.88 -4.23
N LEU A 85 1.45 8.33 -3.46
CA LEU A 85 2.40 7.42 -2.79
C LEU A 85 1.66 6.40 -1.91
N GLY A 86 0.65 6.85 -1.16
CA GLY A 86 -0.18 6.00 -0.32
C GLY A 86 -0.89 4.87 -1.08
N ILE A 87 -1.49 5.20 -2.22
CA ILE A 87 -2.11 4.24 -3.14
C ILE A 87 -1.05 3.26 -3.67
N LEU A 88 0.08 3.77 -4.17
CA LEU A 88 1.14 2.98 -4.78
C LEU A 88 1.75 1.96 -3.79
N VAL A 89 2.11 2.42 -2.60
CA VAL A 89 2.68 1.57 -1.53
C VAL A 89 1.67 0.49 -1.12
N THR A 90 0.40 0.85 -0.95
CA THR A 90 -0.64 -0.11 -0.55
C THR A 90 -0.88 -1.17 -1.63
N LEU A 91 -0.92 -0.77 -2.92
CA LEU A 91 -1.03 -1.69 -4.05
C LEU A 91 0.20 -2.61 -4.18
N HIS A 92 1.39 -2.08 -3.90
CA HIS A 92 2.61 -2.88 -3.88
C HIS A 92 2.55 -3.93 -2.76
N CYS A 93 2.20 -3.54 -1.54
CA CYS A 93 2.03 -4.45 -0.41
C CYS A 93 1.01 -5.56 -0.73
N TYR A 94 -0.12 -5.22 -1.34
CA TYR A 94 -1.09 -6.24 -1.77
C TYR A 94 -0.51 -7.21 -2.80
N SER A 95 0.27 -6.71 -3.77
CA SER A 95 0.91 -7.56 -4.78
C SER A 95 1.89 -8.56 -4.13
N ILE A 96 2.71 -8.09 -3.18
CA ILE A 96 3.61 -8.96 -2.41
C ILE A 96 2.84 -10.00 -1.60
N CYS A 97 1.78 -9.60 -0.89
CA CYS A 97 0.95 -10.55 -0.14
C CYS A 97 0.37 -11.64 -1.04
N ILE A 98 -0.12 -11.28 -2.24
CA ILE A 98 -0.70 -12.23 -3.22
C ILE A 98 0.36 -13.21 -3.76
N GLN A 99 1.62 -12.78 -3.85
CA GLN A 99 2.73 -13.57 -4.37
C GLN A 99 3.46 -14.38 -3.28
N SER A 100 3.01 -14.31 -2.03
CA SER A 100 3.65 -15.00 -0.90
C SER A 100 3.77 -16.50 -1.16
N ASP A 101 4.95 -17.06 -0.89
CA ASP A 101 5.17 -18.50 -0.93
C ASP A 101 4.51 -19.17 0.28
N LEU A 102 3.75 -20.24 0.03
CA LEU A 102 2.97 -20.96 1.03
C LEU A 102 3.41 -22.43 1.19
N GLN A 103 4.52 -22.83 0.56
CA GLN A 103 4.94 -24.23 0.48
C GLN A 103 5.23 -24.86 1.86
N ASP A 104 5.80 -24.10 2.80
CA ASP A 104 6.21 -24.59 4.12
C ASP A 104 5.08 -24.53 5.17
N LEU A 105 3.85 -24.16 4.77
CA LEU A 105 2.72 -24.10 5.69
C LEU A 105 2.04 -25.47 5.87
N SER A 106 1.54 -25.72 7.08
CA SER A 106 0.62 -26.83 7.32
C SER A 106 -0.65 -26.66 6.48
N GLU A 107 -1.35 -27.76 6.18
CA GLU A 107 -2.52 -27.73 5.29
C GLU A 107 -3.59 -26.71 5.75
N ASN A 108 -3.94 -26.70 7.04
CA ASN A 108 -4.90 -25.76 7.59
C ASN A 108 -4.43 -24.30 7.49
N ALA A 109 -3.14 -24.05 7.76
CA ALA A 109 -2.57 -22.70 7.65
C ALA A 109 -2.54 -22.23 6.18
N ARG A 110 -2.25 -23.14 5.25
CA ARG A 110 -2.25 -22.87 3.82
C ARG A 110 -3.66 -22.53 3.31
N ILE A 111 -4.68 -23.29 3.70
CA ILE A 111 -6.08 -23.00 3.34
C ILE A 111 -6.47 -21.61 3.84
N TYR A 112 -6.19 -21.31 5.11
CA TYR A 112 -6.48 -19.99 5.68
C TYR A 112 -5.72 -18.87 4.96
N ALA A 113 -4.45 -19.06 4.63
CA ALA A 113 -3.66 -18.09 3.88
C ALA A 113 -4.23 -17.83 2.48
N LEU A 114 -4.69 -18.89 1.77
CA LEU A 114 -5.33 -18.76 0.46
C LEU A 114 -6.63 -17.94 0.53
N GLU A 115 -7.46 -18.16 1.56
CA GLU A 115 -8.67 -17.35 1.77
C GLU A 115 -8.35 -15.87 1.98
N GLN A 116 -7.30 -15.57 2.76
CA GLN A 116 -6.85 -14.20 2.98
C GLN A 116 -6.27 -13.57 1.71
N ILE A 117 -5.56 -14.34 0.88
CA ILE A 117 -5.08 -13.88 -0.44
C ILE A 117 -6.27 -13.50 -1.34
N GLU A 118 -7.35 -14.27 -1.35
CA GLU A 118 -8.56 -13.92 -2.13
C GLU A 118 -9.21 -12.62 -1.64
N ILE A 119 -9.22 -12.36 -0.32
CA ILE A 119 -9.66 -11.08 0.23
C ILE A 119 -8.75 -9.95 -0.25
N ILE A 120 -7.43 -10.15 -0.22
CA ILE A 120 -6.46 -9.14 -0.67
C ILE A 120 -6.57 -8.88 -2.17
N LYS A 121 -6.79 -9.89 -3.01
CA LYS A 121 -7.05 -9.71 -4.45
C LYS A 121 -8.24 -8.78 -4.70
N LYS A 122 -9.34 -8.97 -3.96
CA LYS A 122 -10.52 -8.09 -4.03
C LYS A 122 -10.17 -6.66 -3.60
N LYS A 123 -9.47 -6.48 -2.47
CA LYS A 123 -9.03 -5.15 -2.01
C LYS A 123 -8.11 -4.47 -3.03
N ARG A 124 -7.14 -5.20 -3.58
CA ARG A 124 -6.22 -4.69 -4.61
C ARG A 124 -6.98 -4.23 -5.85
N LYS A 125 -7.94 -5.02 -6.33
CA LYS A 125 -8.76 -4.65 -7.48
C LYS A 125 -9.52 -3.35 -7.23
N LEU A 126 -10.20 -3.25 -6.09
CA LEU A 126 -10.97 -2.05 -5.73
C LEU A 126 -10.09 -0.79 -5.62
N LEU A 127 -8.90 -0.92 -5.02
CA LEU A 127 -7.96 0.21 -4.93
C LEU A 127 -7.37 0.57 -6.31
N MET A 128 -7.10 -0.40 -7.17
CA MET A 128 -6.65 -0.17 -8.54
C MET A 128 -7.72 0.54 -9.37
N ASP A 129 -8.97 0.07 -9.29
CA ASP A 129 -10.11 0.71 -9.97
C ASP A 129 -10.32 2.15 -9.49
N HIS A 130 -10.08 2.41 -8.21
CA HIS A 130 -10.07 3.78 -7.66
C HIS A 130 -8.91 4.60 -8.23
N ALA A 131 -7.68 4.07 -8.18
CA ALA A 131 -6.48 4.74 -8.67
C ALA A 131 -6.62 5.16 -10.14
N LEU A 132 -7.10 4.27 -11.01
CA LEU A 132 -7.30 4.56 -12.43
C LEU A 132 -8.35 5.65 -12.71
N LYS A 133 -9.23 5.94 -11.74
CA LYS A 133 -10.23 7.02 -11.85
C LYS A 133 -9.76 8.35 -11.26
N THR A 134 -8.84 8.32 -10.30
CA THR A 134 -8.47 9.51 -9.52
C THR A 134 -7.07 10.02 -9.78
N LEU A 135 -6.15 9.16 -10.22
CA LEU A 135 -4.79 9.55 -10.56
C LEU A 135 -4.72 10.27 -11.90
N SER A 136 -3.82 11.25 -11.97
CA SER A 136 -3.51 11.91 -13.23
C SER A 136 -2.83 10.92 -14.21
N PRO A 137 -2.92 11.14 -15.53
CA PRO A 137 -2.20 10.33 -16.51
C PRO A 137 -0.69 10.22 -16.21
N ASP A 138 -0.09 11.32 -15.74
CA ASP A 138 1.34 11.37 -15.40
C ASP A 138 1.66 10.48 -14.18
N ASP A 139 0.75 10.36 -13.21
CA ASP A 139 0.93 9.49 -12.04
C ASP A 139 0.66 8.01 -12.36
N ILE A 140 -0.14 7.70 -13.39
CA ILE A 140 -0.43 6.32 -13.80
C ILE A 140 0.84 5.59 -14.23
N VAL A 141 1.86 6.30 -14.74
CA VAL A 141 3.16 5.71 -15.09
C VAL A 141 3.80 4.96 -13.90
N MET A 142 3.50 5.39 -12.67
CA MET A 142 4.01 4.77 -11.44
C MET A 142 3.39 3.39 -11.15
N LEU A 143 2.27 3.07 -11.80
CA LEU A 143 1.59 1.77 -11.70
C LEU A 143 2.14 0.75 -12.71
N LEU A 144 2.89 1.20 -13.71
CA LEU A 144 3.47 0.34 -14.73
C LEU A 144 4.73 -0.32 -14.16
N LYS A 145 4.64 -1.63 -13.88
CA LYS A 145 5.75 -2.48 -13.44
C LYS A 145 5.92 -3.63 -14.42
#